data_AF-A0A813EKP4-F1
#
_entry.id   AF-A0A813EKP4-F1
#
_cell.length_a   1.000
_cell.length_b   1.000
_cell.length_c   1.000
_cell.angle_alpha   90.00
_cell.angle_beta   90.00
_cell.angle_gamma   90.00
#
_symmetry.space_group_name_H-M   'P 1'
#
loop_
_entity.id
_entity.type
_entity.pdbx_description
1 polymer ?
#
loop_
_entity_poly.entity_id
_entity_poly.type
_entity_poly.pdbx_seq_one_letter_code
_entity_poly.pdbx_strand_id
1 'polypeptide(L)'
;MVEEGDARKFEPNICTCENGMTPTGPECQAHGNTLCSCCSSGFRMISQNKCGKNTCTCAAGSPATGIAFYQDGVENCAFCNEGYRISLEHPGHCDLSCVCLQGQSAVNSACTLPGSSLCNGCDFGWHLSEDKQCAANGCTRANGNSVDNTLCAATGSDDCASCGAGSHLNGTNCEPNVFTCEHGVAASGANCTDVYGEKCAEFCDVGYSSIGTECLRDITVKLCSCENGDASTGTFCPLEGLLYCSSCHQHFHLESNFTCSADSCSCDNGVAADCATGQECTSCESGYYLSQKDKLCHQTLICSCQNGYAATNDDCTMVGAEVCRSCQAGCTISGKLCAQTS
;
A
#
# COMPACT_ATOMS: atom_id res chain seq x y z
N MET A 1 49.01 -40.12 -101.17
CA MET A 1 47.65 -40.60 -100.85
C MET A 1 47.72 -41.35 -99.54
N VAL A 2 47.39 -40.67 -98.44
CA VAL A 2 46.78 -41.27 -97.25
C VAL A 2 45.80 -40.20 -96.76
N GLU A 3 44.50 -40.50 -96.86
CA GLU A 3 43.43 -39.77 -96.18
C GLU A 3 43.30 -40.35 -94.77
N GLU A 4 43.32 -39.48 -93.75
CA GLU A 4 42.70 -39.69 -92.44
C GLU A 4 42.39 -38.26 -91.94
N GLY A 5 41.23 -37.88 -91.43
CA GLY A 5 39.98 -38.54 -91.13
C GLY A 5 39.17 -37.45 -90.43
N ASP A 6 38.00 -37.11 -90.97
CA ASP A 6 37.14 -36.02 -90.52
C ASP A 6 36.81 -36.18 -89.03
N ALA A 7 37.39 -35.34 -88.18
CA ALA A 7 37.02 -35.24 -86.78
C ALA A 7 35.61 -34.64 -86.73
N ARG A 8 34.59 -35.50 -86.84
CA ARG A 8 33.20 -35.13 -86.54
C ARG A 8 33.19 -34.55 -85.14
N LYS A 9 33.14 -33.23 -85.08
CA LYS A 9 32.97 -32.43 -83.88
C LYS A 9 31.72 -32.96 -83.19
N PHE A 10 31.90 -33.71 -82.09
CA PHE A 10 30.78 -34.24 -81.33
C PHE A 10 30.19 -33.07 -80.55
N GLU A 11 29.23 -32.37 -81.15
CA GLU A 11 28.45 -31.38 -80.42
C GLU A 11 27.54 -32.15 -79.46
N PRO A 12 27.77 -32.07 -78.13
CA PRO A 12 26.91 -32.76 -77.19
C PRO A 12 25.49 -32.24 -77.33
N ASN A 13 24.52 -33.13 -77.28
CA ASN A 13 23.11 -32.75 -77.25
C ASN A 13 22.88 -31.83 -76.04
N ILE A 14 22.27 -30.66 -76.29
CA ILE A 14 21.94 -29.70 -75.25
C ILE A 14 20.49 -29.93 -74.85
N CYS A 15 20.27 -30.35 -73.61
CA CYS A 15 18.94 -30.48 -73.05
C CYS A 15 18.48 -29.17 -72.45
N THR A 16 17.16 -29.01 -72.31
CA THR A 16 16.53 -27.88 -71.62
C THR A 16 15.82 -28.39 -70.36
N CYS A 17 15.79 -27.58 -69.32
CA CYS A 17 14.99 -27.86 -68.13
C CYS A 17 14.40 -26.55 -67.65
N GLU A 18 13.08 -26.42 -67.74
CA GLU A 18 12.39 -25.26 -67.20
C GLU A 18 12.30 -25.40 -65.66
N ASN A 19 12.82 -24.40 -64.92
CA ASN A 19 12.81 -24.37 -63.46
C ASN A 19 13.64 -25.47 -62.76
N GLY A 20 14.68 -25.98 -63.42
CA GLY A 20 15.63 -26.93 -62.85
C GLY A 20 16.98 -26.90 -63.55
N MET A 21 17.86 -27.81 -63.15
CA MET A 21 19.17 -27.98 -63.79
C MET A 21 19.08 -29.07 -64.87
N THR A 22 19.85 -28.88 -65.94
CA THR A 22 20.03 -29.90 -66.97
C THR A 22 21.14 -30.88 -66.56
N PRO A 23 21.07 -32.16 -66.93
CA PRO A 23 22.15 -33.10 -66.67
C PRO A 23 23.39 -32.76 -67.51
N THR A 24 24.58 -33.00 -66.95
CA THR A 24 25.87 -32.86 -67.63
C THR A 24 26.33 -34.22 -68.17
N GLY A 25 26.40 -34.40 -69.50
CA GLY A 25 26.93 -35.61 -70.12
C GLY A 25 26.01 -36.26 -71.17
N PRO A 26 26.22 -37.56 -71.51
CA PRO A 26 25.55 -38.25 -72.63
C PRO A 26 24.07 -38.61 -72.38
N GLU A 27 23.51 -38.27 -71.22
CA GLU A 27 22.11 -38.55 -70.85
C GLU A 27 21.10 -37.78 -71.73
N CYS A 28 21.54 -36.69 -72.37
CA CYS A 28 20.74 -35.97 -73.34
C CYS A 28 20.70 -36.74 -74.68
N GLN A 29 19.66 -37.55 -74.89
CA GLN A 29 19.53 -38.40 -76.07
C GLN A 29 19.27 -37.65 -77.38
N ALA A 30 18.72 -36.43 -77.32
CA ALA A 30 18.51 -35.55 -78.47
C ALA A 30 18.61 -34.07 -78.08
N HIS A 31 19.19 -33.25 -78.95
CA HIS A 31 19.27 -31.80 -78.76
C HIS A 31 17.86 -31.19 -78.65
N GLY A 32 17.64 -30.36 -77.62
CA GLY A 32 16.36 -29.72 -77.33
C GLY A 32 15.40 -30.53 -76.46
N ASN A 33 15.74 -31.78 -76.07
CA ASN A 33 14.88 -32.55 -75.17
C ASN A 33 14.74 -31.88 -73.80
N THR A 34 13.55 -32.02 -73.20
CA THR A 34 13.30 -31.59 -71.81
C THR A 34 13.76 -32.69 -70.87
N LEU A 35 14.86 -32.44 -70.14
CA LEU A 35 15.50 -33.39 -69.23
C LEU A 35 16.04 -32.64 -68.02
N CYS A 36 15.54 -32.96 -66.83
CA CYS A 36 15.86 -32.26 -65.59
C CYS A 36 16.62 -33.18 -64.64
N SER A 37 17.87 -32.83 -64.28
CA SER A 37 18.68 -33.59 -63.32
C SER A 37 18.27 -33.33 -61.87
N CYS A 38 17.89 -32.08 -61.57
CA CYS A 38 17.26 -31.68 -60.32
C CYS A 38 16.42 -30.43 -60.53
N CYS A 39 15.50 -30.16 -59.60
CA CYS A 39 14.67 -28.95 -59.66
C CYS A 39 15.29 -27.82 -58.84
N SER A 40 15.10 -26.59 -59.32
CA SER A 40 15.54 -25.39 -58.60
C SER A 40 14.74 -25.20 -57.32
N SER A 41 15.28 -24.43 -56.37
CA SER A 41 14.57 -24.09 -55.13
C SER A 41 13.16 -23.56 -55.43
N GLY A 42 12.16 -24.08 -54.71
CA GLY A 42 10.74 -23.78 -54.97
C GLY A 42 10.04 -24.71 -55.95
N PHE A 43 10.74 -25.70 -56.51
CA PHE A 43 10.19 -26.67 -57.45
C PHE A 43 10.54 -28.12 -57.05
N ARG A 44 9.65 -29.06 -57.35
CA ARG A 44 9.83 -30.51 -57.17
C ARG A 44 9.70 -31.25 -58.49
N MET A 45 10.26 -32.45 -58.57
CA MET A 45 10.10 -33.31 -59.73
C MET A 45 8.67 -33.90 -59.74
N ILE A 46 7.83 -33.46 -60.68
CA ILE A 46 6.43 -33.90 -60.80
C ILE A 46 6.25 -35.05 -61.80
N SER A 47 7.23 -35.25 -62.68
CA SER A 47 7.36 -36.42 -63.55
C SER A 47 8.84 -36.62 -63.87
N GLN A 48 9.20 -37.74 -64.51
CA GLN A 48 10.59 -38.18 -64.72
C GLN A 48 11.53 -37.14 -65.36
N ASN A 49 11.03 -36.02 -65.91
CA ASN A 49 11.85 -34.94 -66.48
C ASN A 49 11.18 -33.56 -66.39
N LYS A 50 10.30 -33.34 -65.42
CA LYS A 50 9.57 -32.07 -65.30
C LYS A 50 9.57 -31.58 -63.87
N CYS A 51 9.98 -30.33 -63.69
CA CYS A 51 9.89 -29.61 -62.44
C CYS A 51 8.57 -28.85 -62.35
N GLY A 52 7.81 -29.09 -61.29
CA GLY A 52 6.58 -28.37 -60.95
C GLY A 52 6.78 -27.54 -59.70
N LYS A 53 6.08 -26.40 -59.58
CA LYS A 53 6.16 -25.53 -58.40
C LYS A 53 5.73 -26.29 -57.14
N ASN A 54 6.43 -26.03 -56.04
CA ASN A 54 5.95 -26.46 -54.72
C ASN A 54 4.62 -25.76 -54.42
N THR A 55 3.69 -26.52 -53.85
CA THR A 55 2.39 -26.04 -53.42
C THR A 55 2.37 -26.00 -51.90
N CYS A 56 1.70 -25.01 -51.31
CA CYS A 56 1.45 -24.99 -49.87
C CYS A 56 -0.05 -25.15 -49.61
N THR A 57 -0.37 -25.58 -48.39
CA THR A 57 -1.73 -25.67 -47.89
C THR A 57 -1.98 -24.55 -46.88
N CYS A 58 -3.24 -24.26 -46.58
CA CYS A 58 -3.62 -23.37 -45.50
C CYS A 58 -4.99 -23.80 -44.98
N ALA A 59 -5.08 -24.26 -43.73
CA ALA A 59 -6.31 -24.84 -43.22
C ALA A 59 -7.40 -23.79 -42.93
N ALA A 60 -7.01 -22.57 -42.53
CA ALA A 60 -7.91 -21.50 -42.12
C ALA A 60 -7.69 -20.18 -42.90
N GLY A 61 -7.33 -20.29 -44.17
CA GLY A 61 -7.02 -19.14 -45.00
C GLY A 61 -6.71 -19.56 -46.43
N SER A 62 -6.02 -18.68 -47.16
CA SER A 62 -5.56 -18.97 -48.51
C SER A 62 -4.07 -19.28 -48.55
N PRO A 63 -3.67 -20.35 -49.26
CA PRO A 63 -2.27 -20.74 -49.37
C PRO A 63 -1.45 -19.64 -50.06
N ALA A 64 -0.24 -19.42 -49.55
CA ALA A 64 0.70 -18.47 -50.13
C ALA A 64 1.11 -18.85 -51.56
N THR A 65 1.26 -17.85 -52.43
CA THR A 65 1.71 -18.06 -53.82
C THR A 65 3.14 -17.57 -53.98
N GLY A 66 4.00 -18.35 -54.65
CA GLY A 66 5.40 -17.98 -54.85
C GLY A 66 6.36 -19.18 -54.95
N ILE A 67 7.64 -18.89 -55.17
CA ILE A 67 8.73 -19.87 -55.41
C ILE A 67 9.63 -20.10 -54.18
N ALA A 68 9.19 -19.70 -52.98
CA ALA A 68 10.04 -19.67 -51.78
C ALA A 68 9.78 -20.81 -50.79
N PHE A 69 9.17 -21.93 -51.22
CA PHE A 69 8.87 -23.05 -50.32
C PHE A 69 9.89 -24.17 -50.49
N TYR A 70 10.53 -24.57 -49.39
CA TYR A 70 11.55 -25.64 -49.36
C TYR A 70 10.95 -27.05 -49.40
N GLN A 71 9.64 -27.20 -49.15
CA GLN A 71 8.93 -28.47 -49.20
C GLN A 71 7.52 -28.28 -49.79
N ASP A 72 7.02 -29.32 -50.46
CA ASP A 72 5.65 -29.36 -50.96
C ASP A 72 4.67 -29.79 -49.86
N GLY A 73 3.48 -29.21 -49.88
CA GLY A 73 2.41 -29.49 -48.91
C GLY A 73 2.62 -28.85 -47.54
N VAL A 74 3.61 -27.97 -47.39
CA VAL A 74 3.79 -27.22 -46.14
C VAL A 74 2.62 -26.27 -45.91
N GLU A 75 2.22 -26.10 -44.65
CA GLU A 75 1.22 -25.10 -44.31
C GLU A 75 1.86 -23.70 -44.33
N ASN A 76 1.37 -22.85 -45.23
CA ASN A 76 1.80 -21.46 -45.32
C ASN A 76 0.69 -20.59 -45.89
N CYS A 77 0.12 -19.73 -45.06
CA CYS A 77 -1.03 -18.89 -45.37
C CYS A 77 -0.58 -17.49 -45.82
N ALA A 78 -1.04 -17.03 -46.98
CA ALA A 78 -0.87 -15.64 -47.40
C ALA A 78 -1.83 -14.68 -46.66
N PHE A 79 -3.03 -15.15 -46.37
CA PHE A 79 -4.01 -14.44 -45.56
C PHE A 79 -4.95 -15.44 -44.89
N CYS A 80 -5.55 -15.02 -43.79
CA CYS A 80 -6.47 -15.84 -42.99
C CYS A 80 -7.92 -15.49 -43.29
N ASN A 81 -8.81 -16.46 -43.11
CA ASN A 81 -10.25 -16.26 -43.22
C ASN A 81 -10.76 -15.38 -42.07
N GLU A 82 -11.98 -14.85 -42.21
CA GLU A 82 -12.62 -14.08 -41.14
C GLU A 82 -12.66 -14.88 -39.83
N GLY A 83 -12.33 -14.21 -38.72
CA GLY A 83 -12.18 -14.87 -37.42
C GLY A 83 -10.84 -15.58 -37.22
N TYR A 84 -9.88 -15.45 -38.15
CA TYR A 84 -8.51 -15.94 -37.98
C TYR A 84 -7.51 -14.84 -38.31
N ARG A 85 -6.32 -14.89 -37.70
CA ARG A 85 -5.22 -13.96 -37.97
C ARG A 85 -3.91 -14.70 -38.16
N ILE A 86 -2.96 -14.10 -38.90
CA ILE A 86 -1.62 -14.68 -39.03
C ILE A 86 -0.99 -14.77 -37.64
N SER A 87 -0.51 -15.97 -37.30
CA SER A 87 0.14 -16.26 -36.02
C SER A 87 1.45 -15.49 -35.92
N LEU A 88 1.67 -14.86 -34.76
CA LEU A 88 2.94 -14.23 -34.42
C LEU A 88 3.97 -15.25 -33.91
N GLU A 89 3.51 -16.36 -33.33
CA GLU A 89 4.36 -17.43 -32.80
C GLU A 89 4.77 -18.43 -33.90
N HIS A 90 3.87 -18.68 -34.87
CA HIS A 90 4.08 -19.62 -35.97
C HIS A 90 3.85 -18.93 -37.34
N PRO A 91 4.84 -18.18 -37.85
CA PRO A 91 4.68 -17.40 -39.09
C PRO A 91 4.19 -18.25 -40.27
N GLY A 92 3.14 -17.79 -40.95
CA GLY A 92 2.50 -18.53 -42.04
C GLY A 92 1.40 -19.48 -41.59
N HIS A 93 1.01 -19.49 -40.31
CA HIS A 93 -0.19 -20.19 -39.83
C HIS A 93 -1.27 -19.21 -39.43
N CYS A 94 -2.53 -19.67 -39.46
CA CYS A 94 -3.69 -18.87 -39.09
C CYS A 94 -4.21 -19.31 -37.72
N ASP A 95 -4.05 -18.44 -36.73
CA ASP A 95 -4.58 -18.62 -35.38
C ASP A 95 -6.04 -18.18 -35.33
N LEU A 96 -6.86 -18.93 -34.60
CA LEU A 96 -8.24 -18.54 -34.32
C LEU A 96 -8.22 -17.25 -33.50
N SER A 97 -8.96 -16.23 -33.95
CA SER A 97 -9.01 -14.92 -33.31
C SER A 97 -10.46 -14.49 -33.07
N CYS A 98 -10.69 -14.02 -31.85
CA CYS A 98 -11.94 -13.39 -31.46
C CYS A 98 -11.96 -11.92 -31.89
N VAL A 99 -13.11 -11.27 -31.75
CA VAL A 99 -13.25 -9.82 -31.86
C VAL A 99 -13.24 -9.24 -30.45
N CYS A 100 -12.44 -8.20 -30.23
CA CYS A 100 -12.48 -7.44 -28.99
C CYS A 100 -12.55 -5.95 -29.35
N LEU A 101 -13.60 -5.28 -28.86
CA LEU A 101 -13.72 -3.84 -28.93
C LEU A 101 -13.03 -3.25 -27.69
N GLN A 102 -12.18 -2.23 -27.88
CA GLN A 102 -11.46 -1.53 -26.80
C GLN A 102 -10.50 -2.44 -26.02
N GLY A 103 -9.84 -3.38 -26.70
CA GLY A 103 -8.88 -4.27 -26.09
C GLY A 103 -8.21 -5.24 -27.05
N GLN A 104 -7.43 -6.14 -26.46
CA GLN A 104 -6.73 -7.19 -27.18
C GLN A 104 -7.61 -8.42 -27.36
N SER A 105 -7.71 -8.89 -28.61
CA SER A 105 -8.53 -10.06 -28.96
C SER A 105 -7.94 -11.36 -28.44
N ALA A 106 -8.79 -12.21 -27.84
CA ALA A 106 -8.43 -13.56 -27.46
C ALA A 106 -8.08 -14.44 -28.67
N VAL A 107 -7.16 -15.40 -28.49
CA VAL A 107 -6.73 -16.33 -29.55
C VAL A 107 -6.70 -17.78 -29.11
N ASN A 108 -6.76 -18.66 -30.11
CA ASN A 108 -6.59 -20.09 -29.96
C ASN A 108 -7.46 -20.65 -28.84
N SER A 109 -6.90 -21.35 -27.85
CA SER A 109 -7.67 -21.94 -26.75
C SER A 109 -8.49 -20.93 -25.93
N ALA A 110 -8.16 -19.63 -25.98
CA ALA A 110 -8.92 -18.58 -25.32
C ALA A 110 -10.11 -18.08 -26.17
N CYS A 111 -10.20 -18.46 -27.45
CA CYS A 111 -11.26 -18.13 -28.37
C CYS A 111 -11.90 -19.42 -28.90
N THR A 112 -13.12 -19.75 -28.46
CA THR A 112 -13.73 -21.05 -28.81
C THR A 112 -14.53 -21.02 -30.10
N LEU A 113 -14.88 -19.83 -30.59
CA LEU A 113 -15.68 -19.62 -31.79
C LEU A 113 -15.11 -18.46 -32.62
N PRO A 114 -14.89 -18.66 -33.95
CA PRO A 114 -14.41 -17.59 -34.82
C PRO A 114 -15.34 -16.38 -34.78
N GLY A 115 -14.76 -15.20 -34.58
CA GLY A 115 -15.52 -13.94 -34.53
C GLY A 115 -16.33 -13.71 -33.25
N SER A 116 -16.25 -14.58 -32.24
CA SER A 116 -16.90 -14.34 -30.95
C SER A 116 -16.27 -13.15 -30.19
N SER A 117 -17.04 -12.51 -29.33
CA SER A 117 -16.65 -11.28 -28.64
C SER A 117 -15.92 -11.55 -27.31
N LEU A 118 -14.67 -12.04 -27.40
CA LEU A 118 -13.84 -12.35 -26.24
C LEU A 118 -12.52 -11.58 -26.28
N CYS A 119 -12.23 -10.91 -25.16
CA CYS A 119 -11.03 -10.13 -24.93
C CYS A 119 -10.04 -10.89 -24.03
N ASN A 120 -8.75 -10.77 -24.34
CA ASN A 120 -7.65 -11.24 -23.49
C ASN A 120 -7.15 -10.16 -22.51
N GLY A 121 -7.38 -8.90 -22.86
CA GLY A 121 -7.05 -7.73 -22.06
C GLY A 121 -7.75 -6.51 -22.63
N CYS A 122 -7.86 -5.45 -21.83
CA CYS A 122 -8.56 -4.23 -22.21
C CYS A 122 -7.59 -3.05 -22.32
N ASP A 123 -7.95 -2.10 -23.18
CA ASP A 123 -7.19 -0.86 -23.33
C ASP A 123 -7.36 0.03 -22.09
N PHE A 124 -6.51 1.05 -21.95
CA PHE A 124 -6.60 2.01 -20.85
C PHE A 124 -8.00 2.66 -20.77
N GLY A 125 -8.54 2.79 -19.56
CA GLY A 125 -9.90 3.27 -19.32
C GLY A 125 -10.99 2.19 -19.36
N TRP A 126 -10.61 0.93 -19.58
CA TRP A 126 -11.51 -0.22 -19.64
C TRP A 126 -11.00 -1.35 -18.75
N HIS A 127 -11.90 -2.15 -18.19
CA HIS A 127 -11.59 -3.36 -17.44
C HIS A 127 -12.27 -4.57 -18.07
N LEU A 128 -11.69 -5.75 -17.85
CA LEU A 128 -12.25 -7.01 -18.33
C LEU A 128 -13.40 -7.44 -17.42
N SER A 129 -14.60 -7.55 -17.98
CA SER A 129 -15.79 -8.04 -17.28
C SER A 129 -15.75 -9.56 -17.06
N GLU A 130 -16.69 -10.08 -16.26
CA GLU A 130 -16.85 -11.53 -16.07
C GLU A 130 -17.14 -12.27 -17.38
N ASP A 131 -17.83 -11.62 -18.32
CA ASP A 131 -18.12 -12.14 -19.66
C ASP A 131 -16.93 -12.03 -20.64
N LYS A 132 -15.74 -11.63 -20.15
CA LYS A 132 -14.53 -11.39 -20.94
C LYS A 132 -14.71 -10.33 -22.03
N GLN A 133 -15.48 -9.29 -21.74
CA GLN A 133 -15.64 -8.11 -22.59
C GLN A 133 -15.06 -6.89 -21.89
N CYS A 134 -14.62 -5.90 -22.65
CA CYS A 134 -14.11 -4.66 -22.07
C CYS A 134 -15.26 -3.72 -21.74
N ALA A 135 -15.39 -3.39 -20.45
CA ALA A 135 -16.34 -2.41 -19.93
C ALA A 135 -15.57 -1.16 -19.45
N ALA A 136 -16.12 0.03 -19.67
CA ALA A 136 -15.47 1.27 -19.23
C ALA A 136 -15.30 1.29 -17.70
N ASN A 137 -14.22 1.90 -17.21
CA ASN A 137 -13.97 2.00 -15.78
C ASN A 137 -15.00 2.92 -15.10
N GLY A 138 -15.53 2.53 -13.95
CA GLY A 138 -16.41 3.38 -13.15
C GLY A 138 -15.60 4.20 -12.15
N CYS A 139 -15.30 5.46 -12.42
CA CYS A 139 -14.51 6.30 -11.50
C CYS A 139 -15.38 6.79 -10.31
N THR A 140 -14.80 6.87 -9.12
CA THR A 140 -15.50 7.32 -7.89
C THR A 140 -15.29 8.82 -7.63
N ARG A 141 -16.13 9.38 -6.75
CA ARG A 141 -16.11 10.80 -6.40
C ARG A 141 -15.71 10.99 -4.94
N ALA A 142 -14.48 11.41 -4.70
CA ALA A 142 -14.08 12.05 -3.46
C ALA A 142 -13.78 13.54 -3.72
N ASN A 143 -14.60 14.44 -3.17
CA ASN A 143 -14.36 15.90 -3.13
C ASN A 143 -14.22 16.64 -4.50
N GLY A 144 -14.82 16.13 -5.57
CA GLY A 144 -14.80 16.77 -6.89
C GLY A 144 -15.76 16.18 -7.91
N ASN A 145 -15.67 16.67 -9.15
CA ASN A 145 -16.31 16.03 -10.30
C ASN A 145 -15.40 14.92 -10.83
N SER A 146 -15.95 13.72 -11.00
CA SER A 146 -15.21 12.59 -11.57
C SER A 146 -14.81 12.87 -13.02
N VAL A 147 -13.66 12.33 -13.43
CA VAL A 147 -13.32 12.23 -14.86
C VAL A 147 -14.32 11.33 -15.60
N ASP A 148 -14.32 11.42 -16.94
CA ASP A 148 -15.01 10.45 -17.79
C ASP A 148 -14.48 9.04 -17.46
N ASN A 149 -15.38 8.06 -17.46
CA ASN A 149 -15.18 6.63 -17.26
C ASN A 149 -13.93 6.07 -17.98
N THR A 150 -13.60 6.65 -19.13
CA THR A 150 -12.49 6.24 -20.01
C THR A 150 -11.13 6.83 -19.63
N LEU A 151 -11.06 7.71 -18.62
CA LEU A 151 -9.85 8.43 -18.23
C LEU A 151 -9.24 7.92 -16.92
N CYS A 152 -9.93 7.08 -16.15
CA CYS A 152 -9.37 6.51 -14.93
C CYS A 152 -8.69 5.15 -15.19
N ALA A 153 -7.55 4.93 -14.53
CA ALA A 153 -6.73 3.74 -14.73
C ALA A 153 -7.38 2.45 -14.21
N ALA A 154 -8.30 2.57 -13.24
CA ALA A 154 -9.04 1.46 -12.66
C ALA A 154 -10.46 1.87 -12.26
N THR A 155 -11.37 0.88 -12.24
CA THR A 155 -12.70 1.07 -11.65
C THR A 155 -12.57 1.37 -10.16
N GLY A 156 -13.26 2.41 -9.69
CA GLY A 156 -13.18 2.89 -8.31
C GLY A 156 -11.99 3.80 -8.01
N SER A 157 -11.27 4.28 -9.03
CA SER A 157 -10.22 5.29 -8.86
C SER A 157 -10.85 6.67 -8.57
N ASP A 158 -10.29 7.41 -7.63
CA ASP A 158 -10.72 8.77 -7.22
C ASP A 158 -10.17 9.87 -8.14
N ASP A 159 -10.08 9.57 -9.45
CA ASP A 159 -9.59 10.51 -10.45
C ASP A 159 -10.63 11.62 -10.70
N CYS A 160 -10.24 12.86 -10.43
CA CYS A 160 -11.06 14.06 -10.50
C CYS A 160 -10.72 14.90 -11.74
N ALA A 161 -11.75 15.35 -12.48
CA ALA A 161 -11.61 16.31 -13.57
C ALA A 161 -11.53 17.76 -13.05
N SER A 162 -12.14 18.01 -11.90
CA SER A 162 -12.13 19.31 -11.23
C SER A 162 -12.45 19.12 -9.75
N CYS A 163 -11.84 19.93 -8.89
CA CYS A 163 -12.04 19.85 -7.45
C CYS A 163 -13.13 20.80 -6.96
N GLY A 164 -13.79 20.41 -5.86
CA GLY A 164 -14.74 21.27 -5.16
C GLY A 164 -14.04 22.43 -4.43
N ALA A 165 -14.82 23.39 -3.95
CA ALA A 165 -14.30 24.53 -3.20
C ALA A 165 -13.51 24.06 -1.95
N GLY A 166 -12.34 24.66 -1.72
CA GLY A 166 -11.43 24.27 -0.63
C GLY A 166 -10.43 23.16 -1.00
N SER A 167 -10.35 22.78 -2.27
CA SER A 167 -9.37 21.82 -2.78
C SER A 167 -8.90 22.23 -4.19
N HIS A 168 -7.71 21.77 -4.57
CA HIS A 168 -7.13 22.02 -5.88
C HIS A 168 -6.68 20.71 -6.53
N LEU A 169 -6.56 20.75 -7.86
CA LEU A 169 -6.20 19.58 -8.64
C LEU A 169 -4.68 19.41 -8.66
N ASN A 170 -4.20 18.28 -8.13
CA ASN A 170 -2.81 17.82 -8.24
C ASN A 170 -2.79 16.51 -9.04
N GLY A 171 -2.50 16.62 -10.34
CA GLY A 171 -2.68 15.51 -11.28
C GLY A 171 -4.16 15.18 -11.48
N THR A 172 -4.60 14.03 -11.00
CA THR A 172 -6.02 13.62 -10.96
C THR A 172 -6.59 13.65 -9.54
N ASN A 173 -5.79 13.98 -8.53
CA ASN A 173 -6.24 13.98 -7.14
C ASN A 173 -6.69 15.37 -6.70
N CYS A 174 -7.74 15.43 -5.89
CA CYS A 174 -8.14 16.67 -5.22
C CYS A 174 -7.50 16.75 -3.84
N GLU A 175 -6.52 17.65 -3.72
CA GLU A 175 -5.83 17.90 -2.46
C GLU A 175 -6.45 19.13 -1.77
N PRO A 176 -6.67 19.08 -0.45
CA PRO A 176 -7.22 20.22 0.28
C PRO A 176 -6.27 21.41 0.21
N ASN A 177 -6.83 22.60 0.07
CA ASN A 177 -6.06 23.84 0.14
C ASN A 177 -5.56 24.04 1.57
N VAL A 178 -4.29 24.43 1.72
CA VAL A 178 -3.61 24.48 3.01
C VAL A 178 -3.33 25.93 3.37
N PHE A 179 -3.91 26.38 4.48
CA PHE A 179 -3.69 27.71 5.01
C PHE A 179 -2.99 27.65 6.36
N THR A 180 -2.26 28.70 6.68
CA THR A 180 -1.70 28.95 8.01
C THR A 180 -2.47 30.07 8.70
N CYS A 181 -2.39 30.10 10.03
CA CYS A 181 -2.87 31.21 10.84
C CYS A 181 -1.92 31.35 12.02
N GLU A 182 -1.27 32.50 12.14
CA GLU A 182 -0.53 32.83 13.35
C GLU A 182 -1.52 33.21 14.45
N HIS A 183 -1.35 32.66 15.66
CA HIS A 183 -2.19 32.94 16.83
C HIS A 183 -3.68 32.60 16.67
N GLY A 184 -4.00 31.53 15.95
CA GLY A 184 -5.36 31.02 15.86
C GLY A 184 -5.46 29.76 15.02
N VAL A 185 -6.69 29.41 14.65
CA VAL A 185 -6.97 28.23 13.83
C VAL A 185 -6.96 28.61 12.36
N ALA A 186 -6.21 27.87 11.53
CA ALA A 186 -6.21 28.10 10.09
C ALA A 186 -7.58 27.84 9.45
N ALA A 187 -7.96 28.68 8.48
CA ALA A 187 -9.15 28.47 7.68
C ALA A 187 -9.06 27.15 6.90
N SER A 188 -10.19 26.49 6.72
CA SER A 188 -10.30 25.25 5.96
C SER A 188 -11.58 25.18 5.12
N GLY A 189 -11.64 24.22 4.20
CA GLY A 189 -12.79 24.00 3.34
C GLY A 189 -13.04 25.15 2.36
N ALA A 190 -14.31 25.42 2.05
CA ALA A 190 -14.71 26.34 0.98
C ALA A 190 -14.21 27.79 1.14
N ASN A 191 -13.75 28.18 2.32
CA ASN A 191 -13.20 29.50 2.60
C ASN A 191 -11.74 29.68 2.13
N CYS A 192 -11.11 28.59 1.69
CA CYS A 192 -9.75 28.53 1.17
C CYS A 192 -9.80 28.49 -0.36
N THR A 193 -9.84 29.67 -1.00
CA THR A 193 -9.95 29.79 -2.46
C THR A 193 -8.62 29.69 -3.19
N ASP A 194 -7.52 30.04 -2.52
CA ASP A 194 -6.16 29.85 -3.02
C ASP A 194 -5.61 28.49 -2.59
N VAL A 195 -4.53 28.02 -3.22
CA VAL A 195 -3.90 26.72 -2.86
C VAL A 195 -3.17 26.80 -1.52
N TYR A 196 -2.44 27.91 -1.33
CA TYR A 196 -1.70 28.22 -0.11
C TYR A 196 -1.97 29.67 0.29
N GLY A 197 -1.99 29.95 1.59
CA GLY A 197 -2.12 31.31 2.09
C GLY A 197 -2.13 31.40 3.61
N GLU A 198 -2.25 32.62 4.11
CA GLU A 198 -2.45 32.89 5.53
C GLU A 198 -3.86 33.44 5.74
N LYS A 199 -4.66 32.72 6.51
CA LYS A 199 -6.05 33.07 6.80
C LYS A 199 -6.49 32.34 8.05
N CYS A 200 -6.86 33.12 9.06
CA CYS A 200 -7.47 32.61 10.26
C CYS A 200 -8.96 32.30 10.05
N ALA A 201 -9.41 31.23 10.68
CA ALA A 201 -10.81 30.93 10.87
C ALA A 201 -11.44 31.91 11.87
N GLU A 202 -12.67 31.63 12.30
CA GLU A 202 -13.43 32.53 13.19
C GLU A 202 -12.86 32.58 14.63
N PHE A 203 -11.91 31.71 14.98
CA PHE A 203 -11.36 31.58 16.33
C PHE A 203 -9.86 31.88 16.38
N CYS A 204 -9.50 32.84 17.24
CA CYS A 204 -8.13 33.20 17.58
C CYS A 204 -7.73 32.64 18.95
N ASP A 205 -6.42 32.51 19.17
CA ASP A 205 -5.86 32.15 20.46
C ASP A 205 -6.18 33.21 21.52
N VAL A 206 -6.15 32.81 22.79
CA VAL A 206 -6.44 33.74 23.90
C VAL A 206 -5.46 34.91 23.88
N GLY A 207 -5.99 36.12 23.99
CA GLY A 207 -5.21 37.35 23.86
C GLY A 207 -5.19 37.92 22.45
N TYR A 208 -5.79 37.24 21.47
CA TYR A 208 -5.92 37.71 20.09
C TYR A 208 -7.40 37.80 19.70
N SER A 209 -7.72 38.77 18.86
CA SER A 209 -9.07 39.03 18.38
C SER A 209 -9.09 39.00 16.85
N SER A 210 -10.16 38.43 16.29
CA SER A 210 -10.34 38.30 14.85
C SER A 210 -10.59 39.66 14.22
N ILE A 211 -9.69 40.13 13.37
CA ILE A 211 -9.84 41.37 12.60
C ILE A 211 -9.70 41.02 11.13
N GLY A 212 -10.84 40.92 10.43
CA GLY A 212 -10.87 40.42 9.07
C GLY A 212 -10.51 38.94 9.01
N THR A 213 -9.35 38.62 8.44
CA THR A 213 -8.83 37.25 8.28
C THR A 213 -7.59 36.98 9.13
N GLU A 214 -7.22 37.90 10.02
CA GLU A 214 -6.03 37.82 10.84
C GLU A 214 -6.42 37.82 12.32
N CYS A 215 -5.58 37.15 13.13
CA CYS A 215 -5.66 37.20 14.59
C CYS A 215 -4.67 38.25 15.10
N LEU A 216 -5.20 39.42 15.46
CA LEU A 216 -4.38 40.53 15.95
C LEU A 216 -4.43 40.59 17.47
N ARG A 217 -3.30 40.97 18.08
CA ARG A 217 -3.18 41.02 19.54
C ARG A 217 -4.21 41.97 20.13
N ASP A 218 -5.07 41.42 21.00
CA ASP A 218 -6.03 42.17 21.78
C ASP A 218 -5.37 42.67 23.07
N ILE A 219 -5.07 43.97 23.08
CA ILE A 219 -4.42 44.66 24.20
C ILE A 219 -5.36 44.85 25.41
N THR A 220 -6.65 44.55 25.28
CA THR A 220 -7.62 44.63 26.38
C THR A 220 -7.66 43.35 27.20
N VAL A 221 -7.25 42.23 26.61
CA VAL A 221 -7.09 40.94 27.29
C VAL A 221 -5.73 40.92 27.96
N LYS A 222 -5.68 40.74 29.27
CA LYS A 222 -4.41 40.58 29.97
C LYS A 222 -3.92 39.14 29.87
N LEU A 223 -2.63 38.94 29.58
CA LEU A 223 -1.99 37.63 29.56
C LEU A 223 -0.99 37.55 30.71
N CYS A 224 -1.18 36.57 31.58
CA CYS A 224 -0.21 36.25 32.62
C CYS A 224 0.81 35.25 32.07
N SER A 225 1.89 35.06 32.81
CA SER A 225 2.85 33.97 32.58
C SER A 225 2.65 32.89 33.64
N CYS A 226 3.06 31.67 33.34
CA CYS A 226 3.10 30.59 34.32
C CYS A 226 4.27 29.67 33.98
N GLU A 227 5.14 29.44 34.95
CA GLU A 227 6.19 28.42 34.85
C GLU A 227 5.62 27.09 35.35
N ASN A 228 5.74 26.02 34.56
CA ASN A 228 5.27 24.66 34.89
C ASN A 228 3.74 24.55 35.08
N GLY A 229 2.98 25.36 34.36
CA GLY A 229 1.52 25.35 34.39
C GLY A 229 0.90 26.16 33.28
N ASP A 230 -0.42 26.26 33.31
CA ASP A 230 -1.19 27.08 32.36
C ASP A 230 -1.39 28.46 32.94
N ALA A 231 -1.11 29.49 32.16
CA ALA A 231 -1.26 30.87 32.61
C ALA A 231 -2.72 31.30 32.66
N SER A 232 -3.05 32.12 33.67
CA SER A 232 -4.35 32.81 33.72
C SER A 232 -4.44 33.88 32.64
N THR A 233 -5.66 34.14 32.15
CA THR A 233 -5.89 35.08 31.04
C THR A 233 -7.10 35.96 31.29
N GLY A 234 -7.20 37.06 30.55
CA GLY A 234 -8.33 37.98 30.59
C GLY A 234 -8.57 38.58 31.97
N THR A 235 -9.79 38.49 32.47
CA THR A 235 -10.17 39.02 33.79
C THR A 235 -9.55 38.27 34.97
N PHE A 236 -9.08 37.05 34.74
CA PHE A 236 -8.40 36.25 35.76
C PHE A 236 -6.90 36.56 35.85
N CYS A 237 -6.37 37.34 34.91
CA CYS A 237 -5.02 37.88 34.98
C CYS A 237 -5.06 39.31 35.56
N PRO A 238 -4.59 39.55 36.80
CA PRO A 238 -4.70 40.86 37.44
C PRO A 238 -3.92 41.96 36.69
N LEU A 239 -2.74 41.60 36.16
CA LEU A 239 -1.81 42.50 35.50
C LEU A 239 -1.06 41.77 34.37
N GLU A 240 -0.84 42.45 33.24
CA GLU A 240 -0.09 41.90 32.10
C GLU A 240 1.29 41.38 32.54
N GLY A 241 1.65 40.19 32.09
CA GLY A 241 2.94 39.55 32.32
C GLY A 241 3.16 39.02 33.73
N LEU A 242 2.19 39.18 34.65
CA LEU A 242 2.32 38.67 36.01
C LEU A 242 2.44 37.13 36.01
N LEU A 243 3.29 36.58 36.88
CA LEU A 243 3.32 35.14 37.11
C LEU A 243 2.05 34.73 37.86
N TYR A 244 1.12 34.09 37.17
CA TYR A 244 -0.19 33.73 37.70
C TYR A 244 -0.77 32.53 36.93
N CYS A 245 -0.76 31.38 37.58
CA CYS A 245 -1.16 30.09 37.03
C CYS A 245 -2.65 29.80 37.31
N SER A 246 -3.38 29.29 36.32
CA SER A 246 -4.74 28.76 36.48
C SER A 246 -4.74 27.27 36.85
N SER A 247 -3.75 26.54 36.36
CA SER A 247 -3.48 25.14 36.65
C SER A 247 -1.97 24.87 36.58
N CYS A 248 -1.53 23.78 37.21
CA CYS A 248 -0.15 23.31 37.13
C CYS A 248 -0.06 22.05 36.29
N HIS A 249 1.06 21.90 35.58
CA HIS A 249 1.36 20.69 34.82
C HIS A 249 1.72 19.54 35.77
N GLN A 250 1.85 18.34 35.22
CA GLN A 250 2.15 17.15 36.00
C GLN A 250 3.42 17.31 36.86
N HIS A 251 3.38 16.84 38.10
CA HIS A 251 4.45 16.96 39.12
C HIS A 251 4.62 18.36 39.72
N PHE A 252 3.63 19.23 39.53
CA PHE A 252 3.54 20.52 40.19
C PHE A 252 2.14 20.72 40.75
N HIS A 253 2.04 21.41 41.88
CA HIS A 253 0.77 21.80 42.49
C HIS A 253 0.65 23.32 42.57
N LEU A 254 -0.61 23.78 42.55
CA LEU A 254 -0.93 25.19 42.61
C LEU A 254 -0.89 25.67 44.06
N GLU A 255 -0.01 26.61 44.32
CA GLU A 255 0.13 27.27 45.62
C GLU A 255 -0.95 28.33 45.83
N SER A 256 -1.16 28.73 47.09
CA SER A 256 -2.10 29.81 47.44
C SER A 256 -1.80 31.17 46.81
N ASN A 257 -0.58 31.39 46.35
CA ASN A 257 -0.15 32.57 45.61
C ASN A 257 -0.28 32.43 44.08
N PHE A 258 -0.95 31.37 43.59
CA PHE A 258 -1.17 31.08 42.17
C PHE A 258 0.13 30.81 41.39
N THR A 259 1.14 30.24 42.04
CA THR A 259 2.36 29.74 41.37
C THR A 259 2.43 28.23 41.44
N CYS A 260 3.15 27.61 40.51
CA CYS A 260 3.34 26.16 40.47
C CYS A 260 4.64 25.78 41.17
N SER A 261 4.51 25.05 42.28
CA SER A 261 5.63 24.47 43.02
C SER A 261 5.79 23.01 42.64
N ALA A 262 7.03 22.55 42.49
CA ALA A 262 7.29 21.13 42.25
C ALA A 262 6.79 20.29 43.42
N ASP A 263 6.16 19.17 43.09
CA ASP A 263 5.72 18.21 44.09
C ASP A 263 6.94 17.64 44.83
N SER A 264 6.93 17.78 46.15
CA SER A 264 8.03 17.33 47.01
C SER A 264 7.48 16.43 48.08
N CYS A 265 7.33 15.16 47.71
CA CYS A 265 6.93 14.10 48.60
C CYS A 265 8.16 13.30 49.02
N SER A 266 8.33 13.11 50.33
CA SER A 266 9.38 12.25 50.89
C SER A 266 8.76 11.09 51.65
N CYS A 267 9.51 10.01 51.84
CA CYS A 267 9.11 8.91 52.69
C CYS A 267 10.35 8.33 53.37
N ASP A 268 10.40 8.40 54.69
CA ASP A 268 11.47 7.80 55.45
C ASP A 268 11.22 6.28 55.57
N ASN A 269 12.24 5.48 55.22
CA ASN A 269 12.18 4.00 55.27
C ASN A 269 11.10 3.40 54.35
N GLY A 270 10.89 4.01 53.18
CA GLY A 270 9.92 3.53 52.19
C GLY A 270 9.99 4.29 50.86
N VAL A 271 8.98 4.06 50.02
CA VAL A 271 8.82 4.72 48.72
C VAL A 271 7.83 5.87 48.86
N ALA A 272 8.23 7.07 48.45
CA ALA A 272 7.38 8.26 48.49
C ALA A 272 6.12 8.09 47.63
N ALA A 273 5.01 8.64 48.12
CA ALA A 273 3.78 8.74 47.35
C ALA A 273 3.80 9.92 46.38
N ASP A 274 2.78 10.00 45.52
CA ASP A 274 2.53 11.20 44.72
C ASP A 274 1.72 12.19 45.56
N CYS A 275 2.41 13.17 46.15
CA CYS A 275 1.82 14.17 47.04
C CYS A 275 2.41 15.57 46.80
N ALA A 276 1.58 16.61 46.97
CA ALA A 276 1.97 18.00 46.71
C ALA A 276 3.19 18.43 47.56
N THR A 277 3.10 18.31 48.88
CA THR A 277 4.23 18.51 49.80
C THR A 277 4.09 17.63 51.05
N GLY A 278 5.22 17.16 51.57
CA GLY A 278 5.28 16.54 52.91
C GLY A 278 5.87 15.13 52.92
N GLN A 279 5.34 14.30 53.83
CA GLN A 279 5.71 12.90 53.93
C GLN A 279 4.49 12.00 53.77
N GLU A 280 4.51 11.17 52.73
CA GLU A 280 3.56 10.09 52.51
C GLU A 280 4.27 8.93 51.81
N CYS A 281 3.95 7.70 52.21
CA CYS A 281 4.58 6.49 51.73
C CYS A 281 3.57 5.63 50.96
N THR A 282 3.97 5.07 49.82
CA THR A 282 3.21 4.04 49.08
C THR A 282 3.56 2.62 49.49
N SER A 283 4.80 2.43 49.95
CA SER A 283 5.30 1.15 50.46
C SER A 283 6.47 1.38 51.41
N CYS A 284 6.77 0.39 52.24
CA CYS A 284 7.81 0.49 53.26
C CYS A 284 8.94 -0.52 53.03
N GLU A 285 10.14 -0.15 53.46
CA GLU A 285 11.30 -1.03 53.46
C GLU A 285 11.13 -2.19 54.45
N SER A 286 11.96 -3.23 54.28
CA SER A 286 11.92 -4.41 55.15
C SER A 286 12.17 -4.04 56.61
N GLY A 287 11.25 -4.43 57.51
CA GLY A 287 11.29 -4.06 58.93
C GLY A 287 10.38 -2.90 59.31
N TYR A 288 9.65 -2.33 58.34
CA TYR A 288 8.64 -1.31 58.54
C TYR A 288 7.29 -1.74 57.91
N TYR A 289 6.17 -1.27 58.45
CA TYR A 289 4.84 -1.44 57.86
C TYR A 289 4.20 -0.08 57.57
N LEU A 290 3.36 -0.04 56.53
CA LEU A 290 2.62 1.16 56.16
C LEU A 290 1.40 1.32 57.08
N SER A 291 1.37 2.39 57.87
CA SER A 291 0.21 2.74 58.69
C SER A 291 -0.88 3.36 57.82
N GLN A 292 -2.10 2.82 57.88
CA GLN A 292 -3.23 3.39 57.14
C GLN A 292 -3.77 4.70 57.73
N LYS A 293 -3.33 5.06 58.94
CA LYS A 293 -3.83 6.25 59.66
C LYS A 293 -3.13 7.53 59.21
N ASP A 294 -1.82 7.46 59.01
CA ASP A 294 -0.96 8.61 58.66
C ASP A 294 -0.17 8.38 57.36
N LYS A 295 -0.30 7.21 56.72
CA LYS A 295 0.41 6.82 55.50
C LYS A 295 1.93 6.91 55.63
N LEU A 296 2.48 6.71 56.83
CA LEU A 296 3.91 6.68 57.08
C LEU A 296 4.40 5.25 57.36
N CYS A 297 5.70 5.04 57.20
CA CYS A 297 6.36 3.78 57.52
C CYS A 297 6.78 3.74 58.99
N HIS A 298 6.14 2.85 59.75
CA HIS A 298 6.45 2.62 61.16
C HIS A 298 7.18 1.30 61.35
N GLN A 299 8.07 1.23 62.32
CA GLN A 299 8.86 0.01 62.58
C GLN A 299 7.94 -1.17 62.92
N THR A 300 8.17 -2.33 62.33
CA THR A 300 7.41 -3.55 62.61
C THR A 300 7.68 -4.02 64.04
N LEU A 301 6.68 -3.90 64.92
CA LEU A 301 6.73 -4.41 66.29
C LEU A 301 6.13 -5.82 66.33
N ILE A 302 6.95 -6.82 66.65
CA ILE A 302 6.52 -8.21 66.87
C ILE A 302 6.47 -8.46 68.38
N CYS A 303 5.26 -8.68 68.89
CA CYS A 303 5.07 -9.06 70.29
C CYS A 303 5.31 -10.56 70.47
N SER A 304 5.48 -11.00 71.71
CA SER A 304 5.42 -12.41 72.10
C SER A 304 4.04 -12.75 72.63
N CYS A 305 3.65 -14.02 72.55
CA CYS A 305 2.42 -14.51 73.16
C CYS A 305 2.55 -15.99 73.49
N GLN A 306 2.53 -16.29 74.78
CA GLN A 306 2.48 -17.62 75.33
C GLN A 306 1.05 -18.16 75.20
N ASN A 307 0.91 -19.37 74.65
CA ASN A 307 -0.37 -20.06 74.42
C ASN A 307 -1.33 -19.34 73.44
N GLY A 308 -0.80 -18.54 72.52
CA GLY A 308 -1.59 -17.82 71.54
C GLY A 308 -0.78 -17.34 70.34
N TYR A 309 -1.42 -16.50 69.54
CA TYR A 309 -0.80 -15.81 68.42
C TYR A 309 -0.51 -14.37 68.84
N ALA A 310 0.74 -13.94 68.68
CA ALA A 310 1.15 -12.60 69.09
C ALA A 310 0.47 -11.49 68.27
N ALA A 311 0.24 -10.36 68.92
CA ALA A 311 -0.12 -9.12 68.25
C ALA A 311 1.07 -8.57 67.45
N THR A 312 0.76 -7.77 66.44
CA THR A 312 1.75 -7.19 65.52
C THR A 312 1.42 -5.71 65.32
N ASN A 313 2.44 -4.92 65.00
CA ASN A 313 2.27 -3.53 64.53
C ASN A 313 1.56 -2.65 65.58
N ASP A 314 0.52 -1.90 65.19
CA ASP A 314 -0.21 -0.94 66.06
C ASP A 314 -0.74 -1.56 67.37
N ASP A 315 -0.97 -2.88 67.39
CA ASP A 315 -1.46 -3.60 68.57
C ASP A 315 -0.34 -3.99 69.54
N CYS A 316 0.92 -3.83 69.12
CA CYS A 316 2.13 -4.18 69.86
C CYS A 316 2.87 -2.92 70.33
N THR A 317 3.00 -2.71 71.64
CA THR A 317 3.54 -1.44 72.19
C THR A 317 5.07 -1.43 72.30
N MET A 318 5.75 -2.58 72.19
CA MET A 318 7.20 -2.74 72.25
C MET A 318 7.58 -4.12 71.69
N VAL A 319 8.75 -4.24 71.03
CA VAL A 319 9.27 -5.53 70.55
C VAL A 319 9.38 -6.52 71.71
N GLY A 320 8.80 -7.71 71.56
CA GLY A 320 8.80 -8.76 72.58
C GLY A 320 7.90 -8.49 73.79
N ALA A 321 7.01 -7.48 73.72
CA ALA A 321 5.97 -7.34 74.72
C ALA A 321 5.00 -8.53 74.65
N GLU A 322 4.54 -9.01 75.79
CA GLU A 322 3.61 -10.14 75.86
C GLU A 322 2.18 -9.67 75.55
N VAL A 323 1.81 -9.75 74.27
CA VAL A 323 0.50 -9.31 73.76
C VAL A 323 -0.01 -10.31 72.74
N CYS A 324 -1.17 -10.89 73.03
CA CYS A 324 -1.83 -11.89 72.23
C CYS A 324 -2.96 -11.26 71.40
N ARG A 325 -2.97 -11.48 70.08
CA ARG A 325 -4.12 -11.14 69.22
C ARG A 325 -5.26 -12.16 69.35
N SER A 326 -4.89 -13.41 69.60
CA SER A 326 -5.82 -14.53 69.76
C SER A 326 -5.13 -15.68 70.49
N CYS A 327 -5.92 -16.58 71.06
CA CYS A 327 -5.42 -17.70 71.85
C CYS A 327 -5.49 -19.02 71.08
N GLN A 328 -4.59 -19.94 71.40
CA GLN A 328 -4.65 -21.32 70.92
C GLN A 328 -5.80 -22.07 71.62
N ALA A 329 -6.24 -23.18 71.01
CA ALA A 329 -7.34 -23.98 71.55
C ALA A 329 -7.05 -24.43 73.00
N GLY A 330 -8.03 -24.24 73.90
CA GLY A 330 -7.88 -24.50 75.33
C GLY A 330 -7.44 -23.29 76.18
N CYS A 331 -7.25 -22.13 75.56
CA CYS A 331 -7.00 -20.86 76.26
C CYS A 331 -8.01 -19.78 75.85
N THR A 332 -8.38 -18.91 76.79
CA THR A 332 -9.20 -17.72 76.55
C THR A 332 -8.40 -16.44 76.79
N ILE A 333 -8.73 -15.39 76.03
CA ILE A 333 -8.06 -14.09 76.18
C ILE A 333 -8.52 -13.41 77.47
N SER A 334 -7.56 -13.02 78.32
CA SER A 334 -7.77 -12.26 79.54
C SER A 334 -6.97 -10.97 79.45
N GLY A 335 -7.64 -9.87 79.11
CA GLY A 335 -6.99 -8.62 78.74
C GLY A 335 -6.26 -8.75 77.39
N LYS A 336 -4.92 -8.74 77.44
CA LYS A 336 -4.02 -8.91 76.28
C LYS A 336 -3.21 -10.22 76.32
N LEU A 337 -3.52 -11.13 77.25
CA LEU A 337 -2.79 -12.39 77.48
C LEU A 337 -3.70 -13.61 77.29
N CYS A 338 -3.12 -14.78 76.99
CA CYS A 338 -3.84 -16.04 76.90
C CYS A 338 -3.71 -16.84 78.20
N ALA A 339 -4.85 -17.11 78.85
CA ALA A 339 -4.94 -17.92 80.05
C ALA A 339 -5.65 -19.25 79.75
N GLN A 340 -5.17 -20.35 80.32
CA GLN A 340 -5.82 -21.66 80.19
C GLN A 340 -7.22 -21.62 80.81
N THR A 341 -8.20 -22.20 80.11
CA THR A 341 -9.53 -22.41 80.67
C THR A 341 -9.46 -23.54 81.69
N SER A 342 -9.71 -23.21 82.97
CA SER A 342 -9.82 -24.17 84.08
C SER A 342 -11.08 -25.02 83.98
#